data_AF-A0A432UFQ4-F1
#
_entry.id   AF-A0A432UFQ4-F1
#
_cell.length_a   1.000
_cell.length_b   1.000
_cell.length_c   1.000
_cell.angle_alpha   90.00
_cell.angle_beta   90.00
_cell.angle_gamma   90.00
#
_symmetry.space_group_name_H-M   'P 1'
#
loop_
_entity.id
_entity.type
_entity.pdbx_description
1 polymer ?
#
loop_
_entity_poly.entity_id
_entity_poly.type
_entity_poly.pdbx_seq_one_letter_code
_entity_poly.pdbx_strand_id
1 'polypeptide(L)'
;MVDKGDTLFLLVSAALVLLMTPALAVFYGGLVRRKNVLSVVIQSLIMISIVTLEWIYVGYSLSFGPDLHGIIGSLKHFALRDISFSPSPNYASTVPEPAFMIYQCMFAVITPALITGAFAERVRFRAFALFSLLWALLVYNPLCHWIWGGGWLASLGTLDFAGGLVVHASCGMAALVMALVVGARRGAKQEPFIPHNLPLTVIGTGLLWFGWFGFNAGSALAVNNTAIQAFINTHTAAATAMLFWVLVEW
;
A
#
# COMPACT_ATOMS: atom_id res chain seq x y z
N MET A 1 18.44 17.06 -13.82
CA MET A 1 17.53 18.20 -14.06
C MET A 1 16.11 17.68 -13.84
N VAL A 2 15.20 18.51 -13.32
CA VAL A 2 13.79 18.08 -13.13
C VAL A 2 13.12 17.94 -14.49
N ASP A 3 12.54 16.77 -14.75
CA ASP A 3 11.68 16.53 -15.90
C ASP A 3 10.21 16.73 -15.52
N LYS A 4 9.52 17.61 -16.25
CA LYS A 4 8.12 17.96 -15.95
C LYS A 4 7.16 16.82 -16.29
N GLY A 5 7.45 16.03 -17.32
CA GLY A 5 6.67 14.87 -17.73
C GLY A 5 6.74 13.77 -16.69
N ASP A 6 7.94 13.43 -16.24
CA ASP A 6 8.15 12.44 -15.17
C ASP A 6 7.49 12.88 -13.86
N THR A 7 7.64 14.17 -13.50
CA THR A 7 7.03 14.72 -12.28
C THR A 7 5.51 14.67 -12.35
N LEU A 8 4.90 15.06 -13.48
CA LEU A 8 3.45 14.98 -13.68
C LEU A 8 2.97 13.52 -13.60
N PHE A 9 3.67 12.61 -14.31
CA PHE A 9 3.38 11.19 -14.30
C PHE A 9 3.39 10.61 -12.88
N LEU A 10 4.38 10.98 -12.07
CA LEU A 10 4.51 10.48 -10.70
C LEU A 10 3.42 11.04 -9.77
N LEU A 11 3.05 12.33 -9.90
CA LEU A 11 1.96 12.93 -9.12
C LEU A 11 0.59 12.34 -9.49
N VAL A 12 0.33 12.10 -10.78
CA VAL A 12 -0.87 11.40 -11.23
C VAL A 12 -0.88 9.96 -10.72
N SER A 13 0.26 9.28 -10.77
CA SER A 13 0.42 7.93 -10.22
C SER A 13 0.15 7.90 -8.71
N ALA A 14 0.62 8.89 -7.95
CA ALA A 14 0.30 9.02 -6.52
C ALA A 14 -1.21 9.17 -6.29
N ALA A 15 -1.90 10.00 -7.08
CA ALA A 15 -3.36 10.15 -6.98
C ALA A 15 -4.10 8.83 -7.29
N LEU A 16 -3.62 8.05 -8.28
CA LEU A 16 -4.15 6.73 -8.59
C LEU A 16 -3.94 5.73 -7.45
N VAL A 17 -2.77 5.75 -6.80
CA VAL A 17 -2.52 4.89 -5.63
C VAL A 17 -3.39 5.33 -4.44
N LEU A 18 -3.55 6.64 -4.21
CA LEU A 18 -4.45 7.15 -3.18
C LEU A 18 -5.88 6.61 -3.37
N LEU A 19 -6.38 6.62 -4.61
CA LEU A 19 -7.70 6.10 -4.98
C LEU A 19 -7.89 4.62 -4.59
N MET A 20 -6.82 3.83 -4.51
CA MET A 20 -6.91 2.43 -4.08
C MET A 20 -7.41 2.30 -2.64
N THR A 21 -7.18 3.26 -1.76
CA THR A 21 -7.61 3.20 -0.35
C THR A 21 -9.14 3.35 -0.19
N PRO A 22 -9.82 4.35 -0.76
CA PRO A 22 -11.28 4.38 -0.80
C PRO A 22 -11.85 3.25 -1.67
N ALA A 23 -11.17 2.81 -2.74
CA ALA A 23 -11.59 1.64 -3.50
C ALA A 23 -11.62 0.36 -2.65
N LEU A 24 -10.63 0.20 -1.76
CA LEU A 24 -10.56 -0.89 -0.79
C LEU A 24 -11.70 -0.81 0.24
N ALA A 25 -12.04 0.40 0.68
CA ALA A 25 -13.19 0.63 1.56
C ALA A 25 -14.50 0.16 0.92
N VAL A 26 -14.67 0.44 -0.37
CA VAL A 26 -15.80 -0.03 -1.20
C VAL A 26 -15.77 -1.55 -1.36
N PHE A 27 -14.60 -2.11 -1.69
CA PHE A 27 -14.37 -3.55 -1.88
C PHE A 27 -14.75 -4.36 -0.64
N TYR A 28 -14.14 -4.04 0.51
CA TYR A 28 -14.42 -4.73 1.77
C TYR A 28 -15.80 -4.39 2.32
N GLY A 29 -16.30 -3.18 2.07
CA GLY A 29 -17.68 -2.79 2.37
C GLY A 29 -18.66 -3.82 1.81
N GLY A 30 -18.55 -4.17 0.52
CA GLY A 30 -19.42 -5.15 -0.14
C GLY A 30 -19.35 -6.56 0.46
N LEU A 31 -18.17 -6.97 0.94
CA LEU A 31 -17.90 -8.30 1.50
C LEU A 31 -18.39 -8.49 2.95
N VAL A 32 -18.56 -7.42 3.71
CA VAL A 32 -19.05 -7.51 5.10
C VAL A 32 -20.57 -7.45 5.20
N ARG A 33 -21.09 -7.78 6.39
CA ARG A 33 -22.53 -7.66 6.67
C ARG A 33 -22.92 -6.19 6.75
N ARG A 34 -24.14 -5.87 6.32
CA ARG A 34 -24.68 -4.49 6.27
C ARG A 34 -24.44 -3.68 7.55
N LYS A 35 -24.61 -4.30 8.72
CA LYS A 35 -24.41 -3.66 10.04
C LYS A 35 -22.98 -3.19 10.31
N ASN A 36 -21.99 -3.72 9.58
CA ASN A 36 -20.57 -3.47 9.79
C ASN A 36 -19.91 -2.64 8.69
N VAL A 37 -20.64 -2.30 7.61
CA VAL A 37 -20.11 -1.55 6.46
C VAL A 37 -19.48 -0.23 6.91
N LEU A 38 -20.18 0.53 7.75
CA LEU A 38 -19.68 1.81 8.26
C LEU A 38 -18.33 1.65 8.99
N SER A 39 -18.19 0.60 9.81
CA SER A 39 -16.96 0.33 10.55
C SER A 39 -15.78 0.06 9.61
N VAL A 40 -15.99 -0.76 8.58
CA VAL A 40 -14.94 -1.13 7.62
C VAL A 40 -14.53 0.04 6.75
N VAL A 41 -15.50 0.85 6.31
CA VAL A 41 -15.24 2.06 5.53
C VAL A 41 -14.40 3.05 6.34
N ILE A 42 -14.78 3.33 7.59
CA ILE A 42 -14.02 4.23 8.45
C ILE A 42 -12.62 3.66 8.76
N GLN A 43 -12.49 2.36 9.02
CA GLN A 43 -11.20 1.71 9.24
C GLN A 43 -10.27 1.82 8.03
N SER A 44 -10.81 1.78 6.81
CA SER A 44 -10.01 1.93 5.59
C SER A 44 -9.60 3.40 5.39
N LEU A 45 -10.55 4.33 5.46
CA LEU A 45 -10.30 5.75 5.16
C LEU A 45 -9.43 6.43 6.22
N ILE A 46 -9.53 6.05 7.50
CA ILE A 46 -8.69 6.65 8.55
C ILE A 46 -7.20 6.34 8.37
N MET A 47 -6.84 5.27 7.64
CA MET A 47 -5.44 4.96 7.32
C MET A 47 -4.79 6.07 6.49
N ILE A 48 -5.57 6.75 5.64
CA ILE A 48 -5.10 7.93 4.90
C ILE A 48 -4.57 8.97 5.89
N SER A 49 -5.32 9.30 6.95
CA SER A 49 -4.90 10.29 7.93
C SER A 49 -3.77 9.80 8.84
N ILE A 50 -3.92 8.62 9.45
CA ILE A 50 -2.97 8.11 10.44
C ILE A 50 -1.59 7.89 9.79
N VAL A 51 -1.56 7.19 8.66
CA VAL A 51 -0.30 6.82 8.02
C VAL A 51 0.31 8.00 7.30
N THR A 52 -0.47 8.92 6.69
CA THR A 52 0.13 10.13 6.10
C THR A 52 0.83 11.00 7.15
N LEU A 53 0.22 11.18 8.33
CA LEU A 53 0.86 11.93 9.41
C LEU A 53 2.11 11.21 9.93
N GLU A 54 2.01 9.90 10.18
CA GLU A 54 3.17 9.09 10.55
C GLU A 54 4.31 9.22 9.51
N TRP A 55 3.98 9.12 8.22
CA TRP A 55 4.93 9.20 7.11
C TRP A 55 5.64 10.55 7.03
N ILE A 56 4.88 11.65 7.09
CA ILE A 56 5.41 13.02 7.02
C ILE A 56 6.36 13.29 8.19
N TYR A 57 5.97 12.90 9.40
CA TYR A 57 6.78 13.18 10.58
C TYR A 57 7.97 12.23 10.73
N VAL A 58 7.79 10.94 10.43
CA VAL A 58 8.76 9.91 10.80
C VAL A 58 9.00 8.91 9.66
N GLY A 59 7.94 8.37 9.04
CA GLY A 59 8.04 7.20 8.17
C GLY A 59 8.88 7.39 6.91
N TYR A 60 8.81 8.57 6.27
CA TYR A 60 9.69 8.85 5.13
C TYR A 60 11.17 8.83 5.53
N SER A 61 11.49 9.41 6.69
CA SER A 61 12.84 9.46 7.24
C SER A 61 13.37 8.07 7.59
N LEU A 62 12.55 7.23 8.23
CA LEU A 62 12.91 5.85 8.56
C LEU A 62 13.01 4.94 7.33
N SER A 63 12.32 5.28 6.24
CA SER A 63 12.32 4.47 5.01
C SER A 63 13.43 4.88 4.04
N PHE A 64 13.63 6.18 3.82
CA PHE A 64 14.48 6.74 2.77
C PHE A 64 15.56 7.72 3.29
N GLY A 65 15.66 7.91 4.60
CA GLY A 65 16.76 8.66 5.20
C GLY A 65 18.09 7.91 5.14
N PRO A 66 19.20 8.57 5.53
CA PRO A 66 20.52 7.94 5.55
C PRO A 66 20.50 6.62 6.32
N ASP A 67 21.04 5.58 5.70
CA ASP A 67 21.06 4.22 6.21
C ASP A 67 21.75 4.10 7.59
N LEU A 68 21.16 3.28 8.45
CA LEU A 68 21.74 2.81 9.71
C LEU A 68 21.89 1.29 9.64
N HIS A 69 23.09 0.86 9.27
CA HIS A 69 23.54 -0.54 9.27
C HIS A 69 22.71 -1.48 8.37
N GLY A 70 22.07 -0.95 7.32
CA GLY A 70 21.21 -1.69 6.41
C GLY A 70 19.79 -1.93 6.93
N ILE A 71 19.47 -1.52 8.18
CA ILE A 71 18.26 -1.96 8.90
C ILE A 71 17.17 -0.89 8.90
N ILE A 72 17.52 0.39 9.03
CA ILE A 72 16.54 1.47 9.10
C ILE A 72 17.18 2.80 8.69
N GLY A 73 16.39 3.73 8.14
CA GLY A 73 16.82 5.11 7.93
C GLY A 73 16.94 5.88 9.25
N SER A 74 17.86 6.83 9.29
CA SER A 74 17.99 7.79 10.40
C SER A 74 16.89 8.84 10.39
N LEU A 75 16.63 9.48 11.54
CA LEU A 75 15.63 10.55 11.68
C LEU A 75 16.03 11.91 11.05
N LYS A 76 17.00 11.95 10.13
CA LYS A 76 17.50 13.19 9.52
C LYS A 76 16.41 14.01 8.82
N HIS A 77 15.46 13.33 8.17
CA HIS A 77 14.32 13.95 7.48
C HIS A 77 13.04 13.96 8.32
N PHE A 78 13.16 14.01 9.66
CA PHE A 78 12.00 14.17 10.54
C PHE A 78 11.17 15.39 10.13
N ALA A 79 9.85 15.24 10.04
CA ALA A 79 8.92 16.27 9.57
C ALA A 79 9.31 16.87 8.19
N LEU A 80 9.86 16.03 7.30
CA LEU A 80 10.34 16.41 5.97
C LEU A 80 11.47 17.45 5.98
N ARG A 81 12.20 17.56 7.10
CA ARG A 81 13.33 18.49 7.23
C ARG A 81 14.43 18.15 6.23
N ASP A 82 15.03 19.20 5.67
CA ASP A 82 16.17 19.11 4.75
C ASP A 82 15.91 18.26 3.49
N ILE A 83 14.64 18.10 3.09
CA ILE A 83 14.24 17.53 1.80
C ILE A 83 14.30 18.63 0.74
N SER A 84 15.05 18.38 -0.34
CA SER A 84 15.24 19.35 -1.41
C SER A 84 14.20 19.19 -2.51
N PHE A 85 13.80 20.28 -3.17
CA PHE A 85 13.00 20.20 -4.42
C PHE A 85 13.84 19.76 -5.64
N SER A 86 15.08 19.34 -5.42
CA SER A 86 15.94 18.75 -6.44
C SER A 86 15.71 17.24 -6.54
N PRO A 87 16.02 16.60 -7.69
CA PRO A 87 15.99 15.15 -7.79
C PRO A 87 17.01 14.46 -6.89
N SER A 88 16.62 13.31 -6.34
CA SER A 88 17.53 12.46 -5.57
C SER A 88 18.26 11.50 -6.51
N PRO A 89 19.60 11.49 -6.54
CA PRO A 89 20.34 10.55 -7.38
C PRO A 89 20.16 9.08 -6.93
N ASN A 90 19.77 8.85 -5.68
CA ASN A 90 19.64 7.52 -5.10
C ASN A 90 18.28 6.89 -5.36
N TYR A 91 17.23 7.71 -5.47
CA TYR A 91 15.85 7.23 -5.53
C TYR A 91 15.16 7.56 -6.85
N ALA A 92 15.25 8.81 -7.30
CA ALA A 92 14.53 9.26 -8.49
C ALA A 92 15.26 10.44 -9.13
N SER A 93 16.02 10.17 -10.20
CA SER A 93 17.00 11.09 -10.77
C SER A 93 16.43 12.25 -11.59
N THR A 94 15.14 12.21 -11.93
CA THR A 94 14.47 13.20 -12.79
C THR A 94 13.29 13.92 -12.12
N VAL A 95 12.85 13.48 -10.95
CA VAL A 95 11.68 14.05 -10.24
C VAL A 95 12.10 14.68 -8.91
N PRO A 96 11.47 15.78 -8.45
CA PRO A 96 11.73 16.35 -7.14
C PRO A 96 11.51 15.35 -6.01
N GLU A 97 12.38 15.37 -4.99
CA GLU A 97 12.27 14.48 -3.83
C GLU A 97 10.89 14.54 -3.13
N PRO A 98 10.20 15.71 -2.99
CA PRO A 98 8.84 15.76 -2.46
C PRO A 98 7.81 14.99 -3.30
N ALA A 99 7.99 14.92 -4.63
CA ALA A 99 7.09 14.16 -5.52
C ALA A 99 7.29 12.65 -5.32
N PHE A 100 8.53 12.21 -5.14
CA PHE A 100 8.84 10.83 -4.75
C PHE A 100 8.30 10.50 -3.36
N MET A 101 8.50 11.40 -2.39
CA MET A 101 8.02 11.24 -1.01
C MET A 101 6.51 11.05 -0.96
N ILE A 102 5.73 11.90 -1.65
CA ILE A 102 4.27 11.78 -1.63
C ILE A 102 3.79 10.55 -2.39
N TYR A 103 4.48 10.12 -3.45
CA TYR A 103 4.19 8.87 -4.14
C TYR A 103 4.34 7.66 -3.20
N GLN A 104 5.48 7.56 -2.51
CA GLN A 104 5.76 6.49 -1.54
C GLN A 104 4.82 6.52 -0.33
N CYS A 105 4.38 7.71 0.10
CA CYS A 105 3.36 7.85 1.14
C CYS A 105 2.08 7.07 0.80
N MET A 106 1.67 7.04 -0.47
CA MET A 106 0.45 6.33 -0.87
C MET A 106 0.58 4.81 -0.74
N PHE A 107 1.78 4.25 -0.93
CA PHE A 107 2.07 2.84 -0.67
C PHE A 107 2.01 2.55 0.84
N ALA A 108 2.59 3.43 1.65
CA ALA A 108 2.51 3.33 3.10
C ALA A 108 1.06 3.33 3.58
N VAL A 109 0.22 4.23 3.04
CA VAL A 109 -1.20 4.36 3.39
C VAL A 109 -2.02 3.09 3.06
N ILE A 110 -1.88 2.54 1.86
CA ILE A 110 -2.70 1.40 1.43
C ILE A 110 -2.33 0.11 2.18
N THR A 111 -1.08 -0.05 2.59
CA THR A 111 -0.57 -1.31 3.14
C THR A 111 -1.27 -1.78 4.42
N PRO A 112 -1.34 -1.01 5.53
CA PRO A 112 -2.08 -1.42 6.71
C PRO A 112 -3.60 -1.44 6.48
N ALA A 113 -4.10 -0.68 5.49
CA ALA A 113 -5.51 -0.75 5.08
C ALA A 113 -5.86 -2.12 4.50
N LEU A 114 -4.95 -2.79 3.77
CA LEU A 114 -5.16 -4.16 3.27
C LEU A 114 -5.39 -5.18 4.38
N ILE A 115 -4.78 -4.99 5.54
CA ILE A 115 -4.91 -5.90 6.70
C ILE A 115 -6.35 -5.89 7.26
N THR A 116 -7.09 -4.78 7.08
CA THR A 116 -8.47 -4.63 7.63
C THR A 116 -9.43 -5.73 7.20
N GLY A 117 -9.26 -6.28 5.99
CA GLY A 117 -10.07 -7.39 5.49
C GLY A 117 -10.00 -8.65 6.35
N ALA A 118 -8.85 -8.92 6.97
CA ALA A 118 -8.61 -10.15 7.73
C ALA A 118 -9.46 -10.23 9.01
N PHE A 119 -9.65 -9.09 9.68
CA PHE A 119 -10.33 -9.01 10.97
C PHE A 119 -11.56 -8.10 10.94
N ALA A 120 -12.07 -7.78 9.75
CA ALA A 120 -13.32 -7.05 9.60
C ALA A 120 -14.39 -7.66 10.53
N GLU A 121 -15.06 -6.78 11.28
CA GLU A 121 -16.06 -7.09 12.32
C GLU A 121 -15.53 -7.64 13.66
N ARG A 122 -14.21 -7.71 13.90
CA ARG A 122 -13.63 -8.41 15.07
C ARG A 122 -12.76 -7.56 16.00
N VAL A 123 -12.33 -6.36 15.59
CA VAL A 123 -11.38 -5.54 16.33
C VAL A 123 -12.00 -4.18 16.66
N ARG A 124 -11.77 -3.70 17.90
CA ARG A 124 -12.18 -2.34 18.31
C ARG A 124 -11.39 -1.31 17.52
N PHE A 125 -12.05 -0.24 17.07
CA PHE A 125 -11.43 0.82 16.27
C PHE A 125 -10.12 1.36 16.87
N ARG A 126 -10.09 1.65 18.18
CA ARG A 126 -8.88 2.16 18.86
C ARG A 126 -7.70 1.18 18.81
N ALA A 127 -7.97 -0.12 18.99
CA ALA A 127 -6.95 -1.16 18.92
C ALA A 127 -6.41 -1.30 17.49
N PHE A 128 -7.29 -1.22 16.49
CA PHE A 128 -6.89 -1.21 15.09
C PHE A 128 -6.04 0.01 14.73
N ALA A 129 -6.47 1.22 15.12
CA ALA A 129 -5.71 2.45 14.84
C ALA A 129 -4.30 2.41 15.46
N LEU A 130 -4.19 1.96 16.72
CA LEU A 130 -2.90 1.80 17.39
C LEU A 130 -2.04 0.71 16.73
N PHE A 131 -2.64 -0.43 16.39
CA PHE A 131 -1.96 -1.51 15.68
C PHE A 131 -1.38 -1.01 14.36
N SER A 132 -2.18 -0.34 13.53
CA SER A 132 -1.73 0.16 12.22
C SER A 132 -0.61 1.17 12.34
N LEU A 133 -0.66 2.07 13.34
CA LEU A 133 0.40 3.04 13.60
C LEU A 133 1.72 2.34 14.01
N LEU A 134 1.64 1.40 14.95
CA LEU A 134 2.81 0.63 15.39
C LEU A 134 3.35 -0.27 14.28
N TRP A 135 2.47 -0.86 13.48
CA TRP A 135 2.84 -1.69 12.35
C TRP A 135 3.54 -0.87 11.25
N ALA A 136 3.05 0.33 10.95
CA ALA A 136 3.73 1.24 10.03
C ALA A 136 5.16 1.56 10.52
N LEU A 137 5.30 1.94 11.80
CA LEU A 137 6.58 2.31 12.40
C LEU A 137 7.58 1.15 12.52
N LEU A 138 7.12 -0.02 12.96
CA LEU A 138 7.99 -1.13 13.36
C LEU A 138 8.14 -2.21 12.29
N VAL A 139 7.26 -2.24 11.28
CA VAL A 139 7.24 -3.28 10.25
C VAL A 139 7.36 -2.65 8.87
N TYR A 140 6.45 -1.76 8.49
CA TYR A 140 6.45 -1.19 7.14
C TYR A 140 7.73 -0.37 6.86
N ASN A 141 8.05 0.61 7.71
CA ASN A 141 9.19 1.49 7.45
C ASN A 141 10.52 0.73 7.41
N PRO A 142 10.83 -0.20 8.33
CA PRO A 142 12.02 -1.03 8.22
C PRO A 142 12.02 -1.91 6.95
N LEU A 143 10.90 -2.58 6.62
CA LEU A 143 10.82 -3.40 5.41
C LEU A 143 11.02 -2.58 4.13
N CYS A 144 10.40 -1.40 4.06
CA CYS A 144 10.60 -0.43 3.00
C CYS A 144 12.08 -0.05 2.90
N HIS A 145 12.73 0.23 4.03
CA HIS A 145 14.14 0.56 4.04
C HIS A 145 15.03 -0.59 3.55
N TRP A 146 14.76 -1.82 4.00
CA TRP A 146 15.55 -3.00 3.63
C TRP A 146 15.60 -3.19 2.11
N ILE A 147 14.52 -2.91 1.41
CA ILE A 147 14.33 -3.25 -0.01
C ILE A 147 14.44 -2.02 -0.93
N TRP A 148 13.83 -0.89 -0.57
CA TRP A 148 13.77 0.33 -1.39
C TRP A 148 14.63 1.47 -0.87
N GLY A 149 14.91 1.50 0.44
CA GLY A 149 15.71 2.55 1.09
C GLY A 149 17.22 2.34 1.04
N GLY A 150 17.71 1.34 0.31
CA GLY A 150 19.13 1.01 0.23
C GLY A 150 19.66 0.10 1.34
N GLY A 151 18.77 -0.58 2.07
CA GLY A 151 19.15 -1.47 3.16
C GLY A 151 19.74 -2.82 2.70
N TRP A 152 19.77 -3.78 3.63
CA TRP A 152 20.48 -5.04 3.44
C TRP A 152 19.88 -5.94 2.35
N LEU A 153 18.55 -5.99 2.20
CA LEU A 153 17.90 -6.80 1.15
C LEU A 153 18.16 -6.22 -0.25
N ALA A 154 18.18 -4.89 -0.37
CA ALA A 154 18.59 -4.21 -1.60
C ALA A 154 20.04 -4.57 -1.96
N SER A 155 20.93 -4.60 -0.96
CA SER A 155 22.34 -4.98 -1.14
C SER A 155 22.54 -6.44 -1.57
N LEU A 156 21.58 -7.33 -1.26
CA LEU A 156 21.55 -8.72 -1.74
C LEU A 156 20.97 -8.86 -3.16
N GLY A 157 20.50 -7.78 -3.78
CA GLY A 157 19.90 -7.81 -5.12
C GLY A 157 18.43 -8.23 -5.13
N THR A 158 17.70 -8.05 -4.02
CA THR A 158 16.27 -8.37 -3.95
C THR A 158 15.49 -7.52 -4.95
N LEU A 159 14.73 -8.18 -5.84
CA LEU A 159 13.90 -7.52 -6.83
C LEU A 159 12.45 -7.43 -6.34
N ASP A 160 12.03 -6.23 -5.94
CA ASP A 160 10.65 -5.92 -5.61
C ASP A 160 10.24 -4.61 -6.29
N PHE A 161 9.70 -4.73 -7.50
CA PHE A 161 9.46 -3.58 -8.38
C PHE A 161 8.41 -2.60 -7.84
N ALA A 162 7.31 -3.11 -7.27
CA ALA A 162 6.19 -2.30 -6.82
C ALA A 162 5.58 -2.77 -5.48
N GLY A 163 6.21 -3.68 -4.73
CA GLY A 163 5.79 -3.98 -3.36
C GLY A 163 5.15 -5.34 -3.20
N GLY A 164 5.54 -6.31 -4.01
CA GLY A 164 5.23 -7.72 -3.77
C GLY A 164 5.63 -8.16 -2.37
N LEU A 165 6.81 -7.73 -1.89
CA LEU A 165 7.29 -8.02 -0.55
C LEU A 165 6.89 -6.93 0.45
N VAL A 166 7.20 -5.66 0.13
CA VAL A 166 7.00 -4.53 1.06
C VAL A 166 5.52 -4.33 1.39
N VAL A 167 4.62 -4.48 0.41
CA VAL A 167 3.18 -4.25 0.57
C VAL A 167 2.44 -5.57 0.77
N HIS A 168 2.44 -6.45 -0.23
CA HIS A 168 1.49 -7.57 -0.28
C HIS A 168 1.87 -8.74 0.64
N ALA A 169 3.11 -9.20 0.59
CA ALA A 169 3.56 -10.30 1.45
C ALA A 169 3.55 -9.89 2.93
N SER A 170 4.01 -8.67 3.24
CA SER A 170 4.05 -8.15 4.61
C SER A 170 2.63 -8.01 5.20
N CYS A 171 1.68 -7.43 4.46
CA CYS A 171 0.31 -7.27 4.93
C CYS A 171 -0.42 -8.61 4.97
N GLY A 172 -0.12 -9.53 4.04
CA GLY A 172 -0.65 -10.89 4.02
C GLY A 172 -0.22 -11.69 5.25
N MET A 173 1.06 -11.60 5.63
CA MET A 173 1.57 -12.22 6.85
C MET A 173 0.95 -11.60 8.10
N ALA A 174 0.86 -10.26 8.16
CA ALA A 174 0.21 -9.57 9.27
C ALA A 174 -1.27 -9.96 9.40
N ALA A 175 -1.99 -10.08 8.27
CA ALA A 175 -3.36 -10.54 8.20
C ALA A 175 -3.52 -11.98 8.72
N LEU A 176 -2.60 -12.88 8.34
CA LEU A 176 -2.58 -14.25 8.83
C LEU A 176 -2.35 -14.31 10.34
N VAL A 177 -1.31 -13.64 10.85
CA VAL A 177 -1.01 -13.58 12.28
C VAL A 177 -2.19 -13.00 13.06
N MET A 178 -2.79 -11.92 12.57
CA MET A 178 -3.99 -11.32 13.17
C MET A 178 -5.17 -12.28 13.17
N ALA A 179 -5.40 -13.04 12.09
CA ALA A 179 -6.47 -14.04 12.03
C ALA A 179 -6.26 -15.16 13.06
N LEU A 180 -5.01 -15.58 13.30
CA LEU A 180 -4.65 -16.58 14.31
C LEU A 180 -4.81 -16.06 15.75
N VAL A 181 -4.36 -14.83 16.02
CA VAL A 181 -4.40 -14.22 17.37
C VAL A 181 -5.82 -13.80 17.76
N VAL A 182 -6.58 -13.19 16.85
CA VAL A 182 -7.95 -12.73 17.12
C VAL A 182 -8.93 -13.91 17.15
N GLY A 183 -8.67 -14.96 16.36
CA GLY A 183 -9.48 -16.17 16.33
C GLY A 183 -10.78 -16.08 15.52
N ALA A 184 -11.57 -17.15 15.60
CA ALA A 184 -12.78 -17.34 14.80
C ALA A 184 -13.92 -16.38 15.20
N ARG A 185 -14.74 -15.99 14.22
CA ARG A 185 -15.94 -15.17 14.47
C ARG A 185 -16.93 -15.94 15.35
N ARG A 186 -17.58 -15.25 16.29
CA ARG A 186 -18.76 -15.80 16.99
C ARG A 186 -19.82 -16.17 15.96
N GLY A 187 -20.31 -17.40 16.02
CA GLY A 187 -21.30 -17.95 15.08
C GLY A 187 -20.74 -18.50 13.76
N ALA A 188 -19.40 -18.57 13.58
CA ALA A 188 -18.82 -19.08 12.34
C ALA A 188 -19.17 -20.54 11.99
N LYS A 189 -19.61 -21.33 12.98
CA LYS A 189 -20.08 -22.71 12.80
C LYS A 189 -21.60 -22.82 12.67
N GLN A 190 -22.32 -21.71 12.74
CA GLN A 190 -23.79 -21.67 12.90
C GLN A 190 -24.47 -21.10 11.65
N GLU A 191 -23.89 -20.08 10.99
CA GLU A 191 -24.48 -19.44 9.81
C GLU A 191 -23.42 -19.06 8.76
N PRO A 192 -23.75 -19.14 7.46
CA PRO A 192 -22.86 -18.66 6.40
C PRO A 192 -22.74 -17.12 6.45
N PHE A 193 -21.52 -16.61 6.32
CA PHE A 193 -21.28 -15.16 6.20
C PHE A 193 -21.50 -14.72 4.75
N ILE A 194 -22.73 -14.36 4.41
CA ILE A 194 -23.08 -13.89 3.07
C ILE A 194 -22.73 -12.40 2.92
N PRO A 195 -21.96 -12.01 1.87
CA PRO A 195 -21.72 -10.61 1.53
C PRO A 195 -23.02 -9.83 1.36
N HIS A 196 -23.07 -8.59 1.86
CA HIS A 196 -24.30 -7.81 1.79
C HIS A 196 -24.53 -7.18 0.41
N ASN A 197 -23.47 -6.95 -0.39
CA ASN A 197 -23.55 -6.30 -1.69
C ASN A 197 -22.33 -6.63 -2.58
N LEU A 198 -22.39 -7.76 -3.30
CA LEU A 198 -21.34 -8.16 -4.24
C LEU A 198 -21.09 -7.15 -5.37
N PRO A 199 -22.10 -6.48 -5.97
CA PRO A 199 -21.85 -5.40 -6.93
C PRO A 199 -20.92 -4.31 -6.40
N LEU A 200 -21.00 -3.96 -5.11
CA LEU A 200 -20.08 -3.01 -4.48
C LEU A 200 -18.64 -3.54 -4.46
N THR A 201 -18.45 -4.82 -4.14
CA THR A 201 -17.15 -5.48 -4.22
C THR A 201 -16.56 -5.43 -5.64
N VAL A 202 -17.39 -5.64 -6.66
CA VAL A 202 -16.97 -5.56 -8.07
C VAL A 202 -16.55 -4.13 -8.46
N ILE A 203 -17.31 -3.11 -8.05
CA ILE A 203 -16.94 -1.71 -8.27
C ILE A 203 -15.60 -1.39 -7.58
N GLY A 204 -15.43 -1.81 -6.32
CA GLY A 204 -14.16 -1.66 -5.60
C GLY A 204 -13.00 -2.34 -6.32
N THR A 205 -13.22 -3.54 -6.86
CA THR A 205 -12.22 -4.27 -7.66
C THR A 205 -11.82 -3.51 -8.93
N GLY A 206 -12.80 -2.97 -9.66
CA GLY A 206 -12.54 -2.17 -10.86
C GLY A 206 -11.73 -0.89 -10.56
N LEU A 207 -12.05 -0.22 -9.46
CA LEU A 207 -11.30 0.96 -9.00
C LEU A 207 -9.88 0.59 -8.50
N LEU A 208 -9.72 -0.55 -7.82
CA LEU A 208 -8.41 -1.07 -7.43
C LEU A 208 -7.56 -1.38 -8.66
N TRP A 209 -8.10 -2.05 -9.67
CA TRP A 209 -7.40 -2.31 -10.93
C TRP A 209 -6.97 -1.00 -11.59
N PHE A 210 -7.87 -0.02 -11.69
CA PHE A 210 -7.54 1.29 -12.25
C PHE A 210 -6.42 2.01 -11.48
N GLY A 211 -6.49 2.04 -10.15
CA GLY A 211 -5.44 2.61 -9.31
C GLY A 211 -4.10 1.87 -9.43
N TRP A 212 -4.14 0.56 -9.66
CA TRP A 212 -2.96 -0.30 -9.79
C TRP A 212 -2.04 0.08 -10.94
N PHE A 213 -2.54 0.78 -11.96
CA PHE A 213 -1.68 1.33 -13.02
C PHE A 213 -0.71 2.38 -12.46
N GLY A 214 -1.15 3.27 -11.58
CA GLY A 214 -0.26 4.21 -10.88
C GLY A 214 0.67 3.51 -9.88
N PHE A 215 0.21 2.40 -9.29
CA PHE A 215 1.02 1.58 -8.38
C PHE A 215 2.19 0.91 -9.11
N ASN A 216 1.91 0.17 -10.19
CA ASN A 216 2.96 -0.56 -10.91
C ASN A 216 3.72 0.35 -11.90
N ALA A 217 3.04 1.02 -12.83
CA ALA A 217 3.74 1.82 -13.84
C ALA A 217 4.47 3.02 -13.22
N GLY A 218 3.87 3.65 -12.19
CA GLY A 218 4.50 4.74 -11.45
C GLY A 218 5.79 4.32 -10.72
N SER A 219 5.96 3.03 -10.40
CA SER A 219 7.16 2.52 -9.74
C SER A 219 8.39 2.51 -10.66
N ALA A 220 8.22 2.80 -11.96
CA ALA A 220 9.33 3.13 -12.86
C ALA A 220 9.90 4.55 -12.65
N LEU A 221 9.18 5.40 -11.89
CA LEU A 221 9.56 6.77 -11.47
C LEU A 221 9.78 7.79 -12.60
N ALA A 222 9.58 7.39 -13.85
CA ALA A 222 9.74 8.20 -15.05
C ALA A 222 8.91 7.64 -16.21
N VAL A 223 8.63 8.47 -17.21
CA VAL A 223 7.96 8.08 -18.46
C VAL A 223 8.99 7.41 -19.37
N ASN A 224 9.09 6.09 -19.28
CA ASN A 224 10.07 5.30 -20.01
C ASN A 224 9.54 3.92 -20.43
N ASN A 225 10.38 3.13 -21.11
CA ASN A 225 10.03 1.79 -21.56
C ASN A 225 9.68 0.84 -20.40
N THR A 226 10.24 1.04 -19.21
CA THR A 226 9.92 0.25 -18.00
C THR A 226 8.50 0.56 -17.51
N ALA A 227 8.10 1.83 -17.48
CA ALA A 227 6.73 2.23 -17.13
C ALA A 227 5.70 1.62 -18.10
N ILE A 228 6.00 1.66 -19.41
CA ILE A 228 5.13 1.08 -20.44
C ILE A 228 5.00 -0.44 -20.26
N GLN A 229 6.13 -1.14 -20.05
CA GLN A 229 6.12 -2.59 -19.79
C GLN A 229 5.35 -2.93 -18.52
N ALA A 230 5.57 -2.19 -17.43
CA ALA A 230 4.85 -2.39 -16.17
C ALA A 230 3.34 -2.19 -16.36
N PHE A 231 2.92 -1.20 -17.14
CA PHE A 231 1.50 -0.97 -17.45
C PHE A 231 0.89 -2.16 -18.20
N ILE A 232 1.55 -2.61 -19.28
CA ILE A 232 1.09 -3.77 -20.10
C ILE A 232 1.02 -5.02 -19.22
N ASN A 233 2.09 -5.33 -18.48
CA ASN A 233 2.15 -6.50 -17.63
C ASN A 233 1.08 -6.48 -16.52
N THR A 234 0.78 -5.30 -15.96
CA THR A 234 -0.30 -5.15 -14.97
C THR A 234 -1.65 -5.55 -15.54
N HIS A 235 -1.99 -5.06 -16.73
CA HIS A 235 -3.28 -5.38 -17.35
C HIS A 235 -3.34 -6.85 -17.78
N THR A 236 -2.30 -7.35 -18.46
CA THR A 236 -2.25 -8.73 -18.94
C THR A 236 -2.28 -9.74 -17.78
N ALA A 237 -1.54 -9.49 -16.69
CA ALA A 237 -1.56 -10.36 -15.52
C ALA A 237 -2.93 -10.41 -14.84
N ALA A 238 -3.56 -9.25 -14.62
CA ALA A 238 -4.89 -9.18 -14.01
C ALA A 238 -5.96 -9.86 -14.87
N ALA A 239 -5.96 -9.62 -16.20
CA ALA A 239 -6.89 -10.26 -17.12
C ALA A 239 -6.71 -11.79 -17.16
N THR A 240 -5.45 -12.26 -17.18
CA THR A 240 -5.13 -13.70 -17.17
C THR A 240 -5.56 -14.35 -15.86
N ALA A 241 -5.28 -13.71 -14.71
CA ALA A 241 -5.66 -14.21 -13.40
C ALA A 241 -7.19 -14.30 -13.25
N MET A 242 -7.92 -13.28 -13.72
CA MET A 242 -9.39 -13.30 -13.73
C MET A 242 -9.92 -14.45 -14.57
N LEU A 243 -9.44 -14.60 -15.82
CA LEU A 243 -9.87 -15.70 -16.69
C LEU A 243 -9.58 -17.06 -16.08
N PHE A 244 -8.36 -17.24 -15.55
CA PHE A 244 -7.96 -18.49 -14.91
C PHE A 244 -8.82 -18.80 -13.69
N TRP A 245 -9.10 -17.81 -12.84
CA TRP A 245 -9.96 -18.02 -11.67
C TRP A 245 -11.37 -18.46 -12.07
N VAL A 246 -11.96 -17.80 -13.07
CA VAL A 246 -13.27 -18.18 -13.61
C VAL A 246 -13.25 -19.62 -14.14
N LEU A 247 -12.18 -20.03 -14.84
CA LEU A 247 -12.06 -21.40 -15.35
C LEU A 247 -11.92 -22.47 -14.26
N VAL A 248 -11.29 -22.13 -13.13
CA VAL A 248 -11.15 -23.05 -11.99
C VAL A 248 -12.44 -23.12 -11.15
N GLU A 249 -13.21 -22.04 -11.10
CA GLU A 249 -14.47 -21.96 -10.36
C GLU A 249 -15.67 -22.56 -11.13
N TRP A 250 -15.63 -22.54 -12.46
CA TRP A 250 -16.71 -23.01 -13.35
C TRP A 250 -16.92 -24.52 -13.30
#